data_AF-A0A6N4T621-F1
#
_entry.id   AF-A0A6N4T621-F1
#
_cell.length_a   1.000
_cell.length_b   1.000
_cell.length_c   1.000
_cell.angle_alpha   90.00
_cell.angle_beta   90.00
_cell.angle_gamma   90.00
#
_symmetry.space_group_name_H-M   'P 1'
#
loop_
_entity.id
_entity.type
_entity.pdbx_description
1 polymer ?
#
loop_
_entity_poly.entity_id
_entity_poly.type
_entity_poly.pdbx_seq_one_letter_code
_entity_poly.pdbx_strand_id
1 'polypeptide(L)'
;MKQPPALRDTHDKPVIWTVSISRLFDMFRDIMVEYDVSADIEPIHMGFEEAAQYLKERLQTERCDAVIAAGSNGAYLKNRLPVPVVIAKASGFDVMQALARARKVSPAIGLINYQETMPELADFKTTFGFPLEQRTYVTEEDARAQISELKAGGTKVIVGAGLITDLAEEAGLTGIFMYSATSIRQAFDDALEIARLTRLESARGRHHPAAESLRAKHGLNDLRGESAIMQATRKSIALFARSPATVLLQGETGTGKELAAQALHRESTRARQPFVAVNCGAIAESLLESELFGYEEGAFTGSKRGGHAGLFEIAHRGTVFLDEIGEMPLTLQTRLLRVLEEREINRVGSMRPIPVDVRIISATHCDLESRVKEGKFRADLYFRLAVLRLHLPPCVSVLTTCCPSQYGASSMHWLPWVPDHTPTCMQK
;
A
#
# COMPACT_ATOMS: atom_id res chain seq x y z
N MET A 1 -23.86 -36.87 -19.94
CA MET A 1 -24.20 -36.09 -18.73
C MET A 1 -23.01 -35.22 -18.39
N LYS A 2 -23.06 -33.92 -18.67
CA LYS A 2 -22.05 -32.96 -18.21
C LYS A 2 -22.41 -32.61 -16.77
N GLN A 3 -21.48 -32.84 -15.82
CA GLN A 3 -21.60 -32.31 -14.48
C GLN A 3 -21.77 -30.78 -14.56
N PRO A 4 -22.69 -30.17 -13.79
CA PRO A 4 -22.76 -28.72 -13.71
C PRO A 4 -21.49 -28.18 -13.04
N PRO A 5 -21.03 -26.96 -13.39
CA PRO A 5 -19.90 -26.34 -12.72
C PRO A 5 -20.24 -26.18 -11.24
N ALA A 6 -19.30 -26.61 -10.38
CA ALA A 6 -19.39 -26.48 -8.94
C ALA A 6 -19.69 -25.03 -8.54
N LEU A 7 -20.57 -24.89 -7.56
CA LEU A 7 -21.02 -23.65 -6.95
C LEU A 7 -19.82 -22.75 -6.59
N ARG A 8 -19.92 -21.45 -6.88
CA ARG A 8 -19.01 -20.44 -6.36
C ARG A 8 -19.06 -20.50 -4.83
N ASP A 9 -17.93 -20.71 -4.18
CA ASP A 9 -17.83 -20.69 -2.71
C ASP A 9 -18.34 -19.34 -2.18
N THR A 10 -19.49 -19.40 -1.53
CA THR A 10 -20.09 -18.34 -0.71
C THR A 10 -19.54 -18.50 0.70
N HIS A 11 -18.63 -17.60 1.09
CA HIS A 11 -18.13 -17.27 2.45
C HIS A 11 -16.61 -17.31 2.55
N ASP A 12 -15.99 -16.15 2.34
CA ASP A 12 -14.67 -15.85 2.89
C ASP A 12 -14.80 -14.48 3.54
N LYS A 13 -15.22 -14.40 4.81
CA LYS A 13 -15.34 -13.12 5.54
C LYS A 13 -13.94 -12.65 5.96
N PRO A 14 -13.67 -11.33 6.05
CA PRO A 14 -12.43 -10.80 6.63
C PRO A 14 -12.19 -11.35 8.03
N VAL A 15 -11.00 -11.87 8.29
CA VAL A 15 -10.57 -12.29 9.63
C VAL A 15 -9.90 -11.11 10.31
N ILE A 16 -10.46 -10.63 11.41
CA ILE A 16 -9.98 -9.46 12.15
C ILE A 16 -9.63 -9.89 13.56
N TRP A 17 -8.43 -9.54 14.02
CA TRP A 17 -8.04 -9.77 15.41
C TRP A 17 -8.09 -8.47 16.20
N THR A 18 -8.82 -8.43 17.31
CA THR A 18 -8.82 -7.29 18.22
C THR A 18 -7.83 -7.56 19.34
N VAL A 19 -6.87 -6.65 19.56
CA VAL A 19 -5.78 -6.85 20.52
C VAL A 19 -5.81 -5.72 21.53
N SER A 20 -6.16 -6.08 22.76
CA SER A 20 -6.40 -5.10 23.81
C SER A 20 -6.25 -5.69 25.20
N ILE A 21 -6.13 -4.80 26.17
CA ILE A 21 -6.11 -5.10 27.59
C ILE A 21 -7.27 -4.38 28.29
N SER A 22 -7.68 -4.93 29.42
CA SER A 22 -8.60 -4.30 30.38
C SER A 22 -9.89 -3.74 29.73
N ARG A 23 -10.25 -2.49 29.99
CA ARG A 23 -11.53 -1.87 29.56
C ARG A 23 -11.73 -1.80 28.06
N LEU A 24 -10.65 -1.71 27.29
CA LEU A 24 -10.75 -1.70 25.83
C LEU A 24 -11.19 -3.07 25.30
N PHE A 25 -10.80 -4.15 26.00
CA PHE A 25 -11.19 -5.51 25.63
C PHE A 25 -12.70 -5.72 25.77
N ASP A 26 -13.28 -5.31 26.89
CA ASP A 26 -14.73 -5.37 27.08
C ASP A 26 -15.47 -4.55 26.03
N MET A 27 -14.96 -3.36 25.71
CA MET A 27 -15.56 -2.50 24.71
C MET A 27 -15.47 -3.05 23.29
N PHE A 28 -14.36 -3.70 22.93
CA PHE A 28 -14.25 -4.44 21.68
C PHE A 28 -15.22 -5.63 21.64
N ARG A 29 -15.36 -6.36 22.75
CA ARG A 29 -16.30 -7.50 22.85
C ARG A 29 -17.76 -7.06 22.69
N ASP A 30 -18.13 -5.91 23.23
CA ASP A 30 -19.50 -5.41 23.11
C ASP A 30 -19.81 -4.96 21.67
N ILE A 31 -18.82 -4.37 20.98
CA ILE A 31 -18.99 -3.84 19.63
C ILE A 31 -18.83 -4.92 18.56
N MET A 32 -17.99 -5.94 18.76
CA MET A 32 -17.75 -6.99 17.74
C MET A 32 -19.04 -7.71 17.33
N VAL A 33 -20.03 -7.83 18.22
CA VAL A 33 -21.34 -8.44 17.94
C VAL A 33 -22.08 -7.69 16.81
N GLU A 34 -21.87 -6.38 16.67
CA GLU A 34 -22.44 -5.58 15.59
C GLU A 34 -21.86 -5.98 14.21
N TYR A 35 -20.71 -6.65 14.17
CA TYR A 35 -19.92 -6.94 12.98
C TYR A 35 -19.81 -8.43 12.61
N ASP A 36 -20.41 -9.34 13.37
CA ASP A 36 -20.36 -10.81 13.16
C ASP A 36 -20.81 -11.24 11.74
N VAL A 37 -21.69 -10.47 11.10
CA VAL A 37 -22.15 -10.77 9.73
C VAL A 37 -21.09 -10.38 8.69
N SER A 38 -20.24 -9.39 9.01
CA SER A 38 -19.32 -8.74 8.09
C SER A 38 -17.87 -9.23 8.19
N ALA A 39 -17.46 -9.76 9.34
CA ALA A 39 -16.12 -10.28 9.62
C ALA A 39 -16.17 -11.48 10.57
N ASP A 40 -15.14 -12.33 10.51
CA ASP A 40 -14.81 -13.27 11.57
C ASP A 40 -13.85 -12.56 12.52
N ILE A 41 -14.35 -12.17 13.69
CA ILE A 41 -13.60 -11.33 14.64
C ILE A 41 -13.17 -12.17 15.83
N GLU A 42 -11.89 -12.08 16.18
CA GLU A 42 -11.36 -12.79 17.34
C GLU A 42 -10.71 -11.85 18.36
N PRO A 43 -11.14 -11.89 19.63
CA PRO A 43 -10.60 -11.05 20.68
C PRO A 43 -9.37 -11.69 21.33
N ILE A 44 -8.29 -10.92 21.44
CA ILE A 44 -7.01 -11.33 22.01
C ILE A 44 -6.69 -10.40 23.18
N HIS A 45 -6.76 -10.98 24.38
CA HIS A 45 -6.54 -10.28 25.65
C HIS A 45 -5.05 -10.30 26.03
N MET A 46 -4.23 -9.61 25.25
CA MET A 46 -2.77 -9.51 25.46
C MET A 46 -2.27 -8.12 25.08
N GLY A 47 -1.10 -7.73 25.59
CA GLY A 47 -0.46 -6.45 25.28
C GLY A 47 1.01 -6.57 24.89
N PHE A 48 1.51 -5.53 24.21
CA PHE A 48 2.93 -5.27 23.97
C PHE A 48 3.69 -6.45 23.36
N GLU A 49 4.79 -6.86 23.99
CA GLU A 49 5.71 -7.88 23.48
C GLU A 49 5.07 -9.27 23.46
N GLU A 50 4.34 -9.63 24.52
CA GLU A 50 3.61 -10.90 24.61
C GLU A 50 2.59 -11.03 23.46
N ALA A 51 1.79 -9.98 23.24
CA ALA A 51 0.88 -9.94 22.10
C ALA A 51 1.62 -10.04 20.76
N ALA A 52 2.70 -9.28 20.58
CA ALA A 52 3.45 -9.28 19.32
C ALA A 52 4.03 -10.68 19.01
N GLN A 53 4.55 -11.39 20.01
CA GLN A 53 5.07 -12.75 19.83
C GLN A 53 3.95 -13.73 19.52
N TYR A 54 2.88 -13.73 20.33
CA TYR A 54 1.73 -14.61 20.15
C TYR A 54 1.10 -14.46 18.75
N LEU A 55 0.87 -13.22 18.31
CA LEU A 55 0.29 -12.93 17.00
C LEU A 55 1.22 -13.36 15.86
N LYS A 56 2.54 -13.17 15.98
CA LYS A 56 3.51 -13.61 14.96
C LYS A 56 3.55 -15.13 14.81
N GLU A 57 3.49 -15.87 15.91
CA GLU A 57 3.44 -17.33 15.87
C GLU A 57 2.15 -17.79 15.19
N ARG A 58 1.03 -17.19 15.58
CA ARG A 58 -0.29 -17.53 15.05
C ARG A 58 -0.46 -17.19 13.55
N LEU A 59 0.11 -16.08 13.08
CA LEU A 59 0.13 -15.70 11.67
C LEU A 59 0.87 -16.70 10.77
N GLN A 60 1.65 -17.64 11.32
CA GLN A 60 2.31 -18.70 10.54
C GLN A 60 1.33 -19.80 10.13
N THR A 61 0.28 -20.03 10.92
CA THR A 61 -0.68 -21.12 10.72
C THR A 61 -2.08 -20.63 10.37
N GLU A 62 -2.40 -19.39 10.74
CA GLU A 62 -3.74 -18.82 10.63
C GLU A 62 -3.74 -17.54 9.80
N ARG A 63 -4.88 -17.29 9.17
CA ARG A 63 -5.09 -16.09 8.39
C ARG A 63 -5.58 -14.96 9.30
N CYS A 64 -5.02 -13.77 9.11
CA CYS A 64 -5.54 -12.52 9.64
C CYS A 64 -5.45 -11.48 8.53
N ASP A 65 -6.55 -10.78 8.24
CA ASP A 65 -6.58 -9.72 7.23
C ASP A 65 -6.24 -8.35 7.84
N ALA A 66 -6.61 -8.10 9.11
CA ALA A 66 -6.26 -6.87 9.82
C ALA A 66 -6.29 -7.07 11.35
N VAL A 67 -5.51 -6.25 12.06
CA VAL A 67 -5.51 -6.19 13.53
C VAL A 67 -6.05 -4.84 13.99
N ILE A 68 -6.94 -4.84 14.99
CA ILE A 68 -7.42 -3.62 15.64
C ILE A 68 -6.80 -3.53 17.03
N ALA A 69 -6.16 -2.42 17.33
CA ALA A 69 -5.60 -2.12 18.66
C ALA A 69 -5.76 -0.63 18.97
N ALA A 70 -5.38 -0.17 20.16
CA ALA A 70 -5.44 1.25 20.48
C ALA A 70 -4.23 1.71 21.31
N GLY A 71 -4.02 3.03 21.35
CA GLY A 71 -3.03 3.67 22.20
C GLY A 71 -1.61 3.15 21.99
N SER A 72 -0.86 3.05 23.09
CA SER A 72 0.52 2.57 23.12
C SER A 72 0.67 1.13 22.61
N ASN A 73 -0.29 0.24 22.91
CA ASN A 73 -0.29 -1.13 22.41
C ASN A 73 -0.40 -1.18 20.87
N GLY A 74 -1.34 -0.42 20.30
CA GLY A 74 -1.50 -0.33 18.85
C GLY A 74 -0.26 0.23 18.15
N ALA A 75 0.34 1.29 18.71
CA ALA A 75 1.60 1.84 18.20
C ALA A 75 2.75 0.82 18.27
N TYR A 76 2.82 0.04 19.35
CA TYR A 76 3.83 -1.01 19.52
C TYR A 76 3.70 -2.13 18.48
N LEU A 77 2.45 -2.57 18.20
CA LEU A 77 2.15 -3.66 17.27
C LEU A 77 2.29 -3.24 15.80
N LYS A 78 1.95 -2.00 15.45
CA LYS A 78 1.93 -1.51 14.05
C LYS A 78 3.23 -1.70 13.29
N ASN A 79 4.38 -1.56 13.96
CA ASN A 79 5.70 -1.72 13.33
C ASN A 79 6.30 -3.13 13.50
N ARG A 80 5.57 -4.05 14.16
CA ARG A 80 6.07 -5.39 14.51
C ARG A 80 5.27 -6.52 13.88
N LEU A 81 4.06 -6.27 13.39
CA LEU A 81 3.24 -7.25 12.70
C LEU A 81 3.32 -7.07 11.18
N PRO A 82 3.33 -8.18 10.40
CA PRO A 82 3.33 -8.12 8.95
C PRO A 82 1.93 -7.83 8.35
N VAL A 83 0.89 -7.81 9.19
CA VAL A 83 -0.49 -7.50 8.83
C VAL A 83 -0.83 -6.06 9.21
N PRO A 84 -1.75 -5.39 8.48
CA PRO A 84 -2.12 -4.01 8.79
C PRO A 84 -2.73 -3.91 10.19
N VAL A 85 -2.23 -2.95 10.98
CA VAL A 85 -2.73 -2.64 12.32
C VAL A 85 -3.49 -1.32 12.28
N VAL A 86 -4.80 -1.39 12.47
CA VAL A 86 -5.68 -0.25 12.66
C VAL A 86 -5.63 0.18 14.11
N ILE A 87 -5.15 1.40 14.34
CA ILE A 87 -5.06 1.99 15.67
C ILE A 87 -6.31 2.82 15.90
N ALA A 88 -7.18 2.37 16.81
CA ALA A 88 -8.30 3.17 17.28
C ALA A 88 -7.77 4.44 17.96
N LYS A 89 -8.23 5.59 17.46
CA LYS A 89 -7.88 6.91 17.97
C LYS A 89 -9.07 7.50 18.72
N ALA A 90 -8.79 8.12 19.85
CA ALA A 90 -9.79 8.94 20.53
C ALA A 90 -9.95 10.23 19.73
N SER A 91 -11.19 10.55 19.34
CA SER A 91 -11.52 11.82 18.72
C SER A 91 -11.52 12.94 19.77
N GLY A 92 -11.42 14.20 19.31
CA GLY A 92 -11.58 15.35 20.21
C GLY A 92 -12.93 15.34 20.95
N PHE A 93 -13.99 14.84 20.30
CA PHE A 93 -15.30 14.69 20.95
C PHE A 93 -15.27 13.66 22.08
N ASP A 94 -14.55 12.54 21.91
CA ASP A 94 -14.44 11.52 22.96
C ASP A 94 -13.72 12.08 24.19
N VAL A 95 -12.63 12.82 23.95
CA VAL A 95 -11.89 13.45 25.03
C VAL A 95 -12.76 14.48 25.73
N MET A 96 -13.52 15.30 25.01
CA MET A 96 -14.47 16.24 25.61
C MET A 96 -15.55 15.53 26.44
N GLN A 97 -16.09 14.41 25.96
CA GLN A 97 -17.08 13.61 26.70
C GLN A 97 -16.45 12.96 27.95
N ALA A 98 -15.22 12.48 27.85
CA ALA A 98 -14.46 11.93 28.97
C ALA A 98 -14.16 13.01 30.03
N LEU A 99 -13.72 14.20 29.61
CA LEU A 99 -13.50 15.33 30.49
C LEU A 99 -14.80 15.82 31.16
N ALA A 100 -15.92 15.82 30.43
CA ALA A 100 -17.23 16.16 30.99
C ALA A 100 -17.67 15.16 32.08
N ARG A 101 -17.39 13.86 31.89
CA ARG A 101 -17.59 12.82 32.93
C ARG A 101 -16.65 13.02 34.11
N ALA A 102 -15.37 13.30 33.85
CA ALA A 102 -14.36 13.54 34.88
C ALA A 102 -14.73 14.71 35.78
N ARG A 103 -15.29 15.78 35.21
CA ARG A 103 -15.66 16.99 35.94
C ARG A 103 -16.78 16.77 36.94
N LYS A 104 -17.62 15.76 36.74
CA LYS A 104 -18.64 15.36 37.73
C LYS A 104 -18.03 14.77 38.99
N VAL A 105 -16.78 14.28 38.90
CA VAL A 105 -16.05 13.65 40.00
C VAL A 105 -15.09 14.64 40.67
N SER A 106 -14.31 15.38 39.88
CA SER A 106 -13.33 16.36 40.40
C SER A 106 -13.14 17.52 39.42
N PRO A 107 -12.95 18.77 39.90
CA PRO A 107 -12.57 19.89 39.04
C PRO A 107 -11.13 19.80 38.55
N ALA A 108 -10.21 19.24 39.35
CA ALA A 108 -8.81 19.02 38.99
C ALA A 108 -8.66 17.67 38.29
N ILE A 109 -8.27 17.69 37.01
CA ILE A 109 -8.26 16.54 36.13
C ILE A 109 -6.89 16.41 35.45
N GLY A 110 -6.33 15.20 35.52
CA GLY A 110 -5.18 14.81 34.72
C GLY A 110 -5.63 14.17 33.42
N LEU A 111 -5.01 14.52 32.30
CA LEU A 111 -5.15 13.81 31.03
C LEU A 111 -3.77 13.24 30.69
N ILE A 112 -3.67 11.92 30.57
CA ILE A 112 -2.42 11.26 30.19
C ILE A 112 -2.62 10.55 28.86
N ASN A 113 -1.82 10.93 27.86
CA ASN A 113 -1.86 10.35 26.52
C ASN A 113 -0.50 9.74 26.13
N TYR A 114 -0.49 8.83 25.17
CA TYR A 114 0.74 8.23 24.68
C TYR A 114 1.48 9.18 23.73
N GLN A 115 2.76 9.44 24.00
CA GLN A 115 3.72 10.25 23.21
C GLN A 115 3.38 11.73 22.97
N GLU A 116 2.13 12.10 22.74
CA GLU A 116 1.72 13.45 22.31
C GLU A 116 0.65 14.04 23.25
N THR A 117 0.82 15.32 23.59
CA THR A 117 -0.26 16.12 24.18
C THR A 117 -1.24 16.56 23.10
N MET A 118 -2.39 17.12 23.50
CA MET A 118 -3.34 17.74 22.56
C MET A 118 -3.18 19.27 22.63
N PRO A 119 -2.48 19.91 21.68
CA PRO A 119 -2.24 21.36 21.71
C PRO A 119 -3.55 22.16 21.74
N GLU A 120 -4.58 21.67 21.08
CA GLU A 120 -5.91 22.30 21.01
C GLU A 120 -6.58 22.37 22.40
N LEU A 121 -6.18 21.51 23.34
CA LEU A 121 -6.66 21.55 24.72
C LEU A 121 -5.93 22.59 25.58
N ALA A 122 -4.78 23.10 25.15
CA ALA A 122 -4.07 24.17 25.87
C ALA A 122 -4.83 25.49 25.81
N ASP A 123 -5.41 25.82 24.64
CA ASP A 123 -6.28 26.98 24.47
C ASP A 123 -7.57 26.84 25.30
N PHE A 124 -8.11 25.62 25.38
CA PHE A 124 -9.29 25.29 26.18
C PHE A 124 -9.12 25.61 27.66
N LYS A 125 -7.94 25.34 28.23
CA LYS A 125 -7.61 25.70 29.62
C LYS A 125 -7.74 27.20 29.85
N THR A 126 -7.22 27.99 28.91
CA THR A 126 -7.20 29.45 28.98
C THR A 126 -8.59 30.06 28.78
N THR A 127 -9.36 29.53 27.82
CA THR A 127 -10.68 30.06 27.47
C THR A 127 -11.79 29.68 28.45
N PHE A 128 -11.75 28.46 29.00
CA PHE A 128 -12.84 27.93 29.84
C PHE A 128 -12.49 27.83 31.33
N GLY A 129 -11.29 28.28 31.74
CA GLY A 129 -10.87 28.33 33.14
C GLY A 129 -10.80 26.95 33.81
N PHE A 130 -10.42 25.93 33.04
CA PHE A 130 -10.49 24.54 33.45
C PHE A 130 -9.10 24.00 33.82
N PRO A 131 -8.84 23.61 35.09
CA PRO A 131 -7.54 23.09 35.51
C PRO A 131 -7.36 21.66 34.98
N LEU A 132 -6.92 21.59 33.73
CA LEU A 132 -6.48 20.39 33.04
C LEU A 132 -4.96 20.34 33.04
N GLU A 133 -4.40 19.28 33.60
CA GLU A 133 -2.98 18.96 33.48
C GLU A 133 -2.80 17.85 32.45
N GLN A 134 -2.11 18.17 31.36
CA GLN A 134 -1.77 17.19 30.34
C GLN A 134 -0.39 16.61 30.61
N ARG A 135 -0.28 15.27 30.60
CA ARG A 135 0.99 14.54 30.66
C ARG A 135 1.06 13.58 29.49
N THR A 136 2.27 13.17 29.14
CA THR A 136 2.49 12.10 28.17
C THR A 136 3.25 10.97 28.82
N TYR A 137 3.18 9.79 28.21
CA TYR A 137 4.03 8.66 28.59
C TYR A 137 4.55 7.91 27.37
N VAL A 138 5.67 7.22 27.54
CA VAL A 138 6.21 6.28 26.54
C VAL A 138 6.29 4.85 27.08
N THR A 139 6.60 4.68 28.36
CA THR A 139 6.71 3.37 29.03
C THR A 139 5.72 3.27 30.19
N GLU A 140 5.48 2.05 30.67
CA GLU A 140 4.62 1.85 31.85
C GLU A 140 5.21 2.51 33.10
N GLU A 141 6.53 2.43 33.28
CA GLU A 141 7.24 3.05 34.40
C GLU A 141 7.05 4.57 34.41
N ASP A 142 7.16 5.20 33.23
CA ASP A 142 6.87 6.62 33.03
C ASP A 142 5.40 6.94 33.33
N ALA A 143 4.46 6.12 32.85
CA ALA A 143 3.03 6.29 33.17
C ALA A 143 2.76 6.26 34.69
N ARG A 144 3.37 5.31 35.43
CA ARG A 144 3.26 5.22 36.90
C ARG A 144 3.84 6.48 37.57
N ALA A 145 4.96 6.99 37.08
CA ALA A 145 5.57 8.22 37.57
C ALA A 145 4.65 9.44 37.35
N GLN A 146 4.12 9.63 36.13
CA GLN A 146 3.20 10.73 35.83
C GLN A 146 1.93 10.71 36.69
N ILE A 147 1.36 9.52 36.91
CA ILE A 147 0.19 9.35 37.79
C ILE A 147 0.51 9.72 39.23
N SER A 148 1.68 9.31 39.72
CA SER A 148 2.13 9.62 41.09
C SER A 148 2.35 11.12 41.30
N GLU A 149 2.94 11.81 40.32
CA GLU A 149 3.10 13.27 40.34
C GLU A 149 1.76 13.99 40.34
N LEU A 150 0.83 13.59 39.45
CA LEU A 150 -0.51 14.18 39.40
C LEU A 150 -1.27 13.97 40.71
N LYS A 151 -1.15 12.79 41.33
CA LYS A 151 -1.73 12.48 42.65
C LYS A 151 -1.15 13.39 43.72
N ALA A 152 0.17 13.56 43.76
CA ALA A 152 0.84 14.46 44.70
C ALA A 152 0.42 15.93 44.52
N GLY A 153 0.14 16.33 43.28
CA GLY A 153 -0.45 17.63 42.93
C GLY A 153 -1.94 17.79 43.29
N GLY A 154 -2.57 16.76 43.86
CA GLY A 154 -3.97 16.80 44.31
C GLY A 154 -5.00 16.41 43.25
N THR A 155 -4.57 15.89 42.10
CA THR A 155 -5.48 15.34 41.08
C THR A 155 -6.18 14.11 41.64
N LYS A 156 -7.51 14.04 41.48
CA LYS A 156 -8.35 12.91 41.94
C LYS A 156 -8.85 12.02 40.80
N VAL A 157 -8.81 12.53 39.58
CA VAL A 157 -9.40 11.88 38.39
C VAL A 157 -8.42 12.00 37.24
N ILE A 158 -8.17 10.88 36.56
CA ILE A 158 -7.30 10.81 35.40
C ILE A 158 -8.08 10.28 34.21
N VAL A 159 -8.00 10.98 33.08
CA VAL A 159 -8.51 10.55 31.78
C VAL A 159 -7.36 9.95 30.98
N GLY A 160 -7.59 8.80 30.34
CA GLY A 160 -6.61 8.17 29.47
C GLY A 160 -7.08 6.88 28.82
N ALA A 161 -6.15 6.20 28.15
CA ALA A 161 -6.35 4.85 27.61
C ALA A 161 -6.31 3.79 28.72
N GLY A 162 -6.48 2.51 28.36
CA GLY A 162 -6.68 1.40 29.31
C GLY A 162 -5.60 1.30 30.39
N LEU A 163 -4.32 1.29 29.98
CA LEU A 163 -3.19 1.26 30.92
C LEU A 163 -3.25 2.41 31.94
N ILE A 164 -3.52 3.63 31.49
CA ILE A 164 -3.60 4.80 32.37
C ILE A 164 -4.77 4.68 33.35
N THR A 165 -5.93 4.20 32.88
CA THR A 165 -7.08 4.04 33.77
C THR A 165 -6.84 3.00 34.84
N ASP A 166 -6.19 1.88 34.50
CA ASP A 166 -5.91 0.81 35.46
C ASP A 166 -4.90 1.28 36.50
N LEU A 167 -3.79 1.89 36.06
CA LEU A 167 -2.77 2.42 36.94
C LEU A 167 -3.29 3.55 37.84
N ALA A 168 -4.21 4.37 37.34
CA ALA A 168 -4.87 5.40 38.15
C ALA A 168 -5.69 4.77 39.28
N GLU A 169 -6.41 3.70 39.01
CA GLU A 169 -7.23 2.99 39.99
C GLU A 169 -6.39 2.21 41.01
N GLU A 170 -5.30 1.58 40.58
CA GLU A 170 -4.28 1.00 41.47
C GLU A 170 -3.72 2.06 42.43
N ALA A 171 -3.51 3.29 41.92
CA ALA A 171 -3.07 4.41 42.73
C ALA A 171 -4.19 5.04 43.59
N GLY A 172 -5.41 4.51 43.57
CA GLY A 172 -6.56 5.01 44.33
C GLY A 172 -7.19 6.29 43.77
N LEU A 173 -6.97 6.59 42.49
CA LEU A 173 -7.61 7.67 41.75
C LEU A 173 -8.78 7.13 40.93
N THR A 174 -9.65 8.01 40.45
CA THR A 174 -10.69 7.61 39.49
C THR A 174 -10.13 7.62 38.07
N GLY A 175 -10.08 6.45 37.42
CA GLY A 175 -9.69 6.32 36.01
C GLY A 175 -10.89 6.45 35.07
N ILE A 176 -10.84 7.38 34.11
CA ILE A 176 -11.87 7.56 33.10
C ILE A 176 -11.33 7.21 31.72
N PHE A 177 -11.96 6.23 31.11
CA PHE A 177 -11.58 5.72 29.81
C PHE A 177 -11.96 6.71 28.70
N MET A 178 -10.98 7.04 27.86
CA MET A 178 -11.11 8.12 26.89
C MET A 178 -11.89 7.74 25.61
N TYR A 179 -11.97 6.46 25.24
CA TYR A 179 -12.59 6.07 23.97
C TYR A 179 -14.12 5.97 24.08
N SER A 180 -14.80 6.35 23.00
CA SER A 180 -16.26 6.21 22.84
C SER A 180 -16.59 5.06 21.90
N ALA A 181 -17.81 4.52 22.02
CA ALA A 181 -18.26 3.41 21.18
C ALA A 181 -18.20 3.78 19.68
N THR A 182 -18.44 5.04 19.35
CA THR A 182 -18.35 5.56 17.98
C THR A 182 -16.95 5.47 17.40
N SER A 183 -15.91 5.83 18.16
CA SER A 183 -14.52 5.77 17.66
C SER A 183 -14.00 4.35 17.54
N ILE A 184 -14.51 3.44 18.38
CA ILE A 184 -14.21 2.02 18.24
C ILE A 184 -14.91 1.42 17.02
N ARG A 185 -16.19 1.74 16.78
CA ARG A 185 -16.89 1.35 15.53
C ARG A 185 -16.15 1.82 14.29
N GLN A 186 -15.71 3.08 14.29
CA GLN A 186 -14.91 3.60 13.17
C GLN A 186 -13.65 2.75 12.92
N ALA A 187 -12.96 2.30 13.98
CA ALA A 187 -11.80 1.41 13.81
C ALA A 187 -12.17 0.03 13.22
N PHE A 188 -13.36 -0.50 13.52
CA PHE A 188 -13.87 -1.72 12.87
C PHE A 188 -14.21 -1.47 11.40
N ASP A 189 -14.86 -0.34 11.07
CA ASP A 189 -15.17 0.05 9.70
C ASP A 189 -13.90 0.22 8.87
N ASP A 190 -12.90 0.91 9.41
CA ASP A 190 -11.57 1.11 8.79
C ASP A 190 -10.86 -0.25 8.58
N ALA A 191 -10.92 -1.16 9.55
CA ALA A 191 -10.32 -2.48 9.44
C ALA A 191 -11.01 -3.34 8.38
N LEU A 192 -12.34 -3.26 8.26
CA LEU A 192 -13.10 -3.93 7.20
C LEU A 192 -12.74 -3.37 5.82
N GLU A 193 -12.60 -2.05 5.70
CA GLU A 193 -12.21 -1.41 4.44
C GLU A 193 -10.80 -1.82 4.03
N ILE A 194 -9.84 -1.76 4.95
CA ILE A 194 -8.46 -2.20 4.72
C ILE A 194 -8.44 -3.69 4.35
N ALA A 195 -9.14 -4.55 5.09
CA ALA A 195 -9.21 -5.97 4.78
C ALA A 195 -9.78 -6.22 3.37
N ARG A 196 -10.80 -5.45 2.95
CA ARG A 196 -11.34 -5.51 1.58
C ARG A 196 -10.32 -5.06 0.54
N LEU A 197 -9.62 -3.96 0.78
CA LEU A 197 -8.60 -3.43 -0.14
C LEU A 197 -7.41 -4.39 -0.26
N THR A 198 -6.87 -4.87 0.85
CA THR A 198 -5.80 -5.88 0.88
C THR A 198 -6.25 -7.18 0.21
N ARG A 199 -7.53 -7.55 0.30
CA ARG A 199 -8.08 -8.70 -0.44
C ARG A 199 -8.27 -8.42 -1.92
N LEU A 200 -8.63 -7.20 -2.33
CA LEU A 200 -8.69 -6.82 -3.75
C LEU A 200 -7.29 -6.78 -4.36
N GLU A 201 -6.31 -6.27 -3.63
CA GLU A 201 -4.89 -6.29 -3.99
C GLU A 201 -4.33 -7.71 -3.97
N SER A 202 -4.70 -8.53 -3.00
CA SER A 202 -4.33 -9.94 -2.93
C SER A 202 -5.15 -10.81 -3.89
N ALA A 203 -6.32 -10.39 -4.36
CA ALA A 203 -7.07 -11.07 -5.42
C ALA A 203 -6.51 -10.70 -6.79
N ARG A 204 -6.07 -9.43 -6.95
CA ARG A 204 -5.22 -8.99 -8.06
C ARG A 204 -3.81 -9.63 -7.99
N GLY A 205 -3.31 -9.90 -6.78
CA GLY A 205 -2.02 -10.55 -6.48
C GLY A 205 -2.08 -12.08 -6.29
N ARG A 206 -3.29 -12.67 -6.30
CA ARG A 206 -3.54 -14.12 -6.44
C ARG A 206 -3.46 -14.54 -7.89
N HIS A 207 -3.41 -13.59 -8.83
CA HIS A 207 -2.50 -13.78 -9.94
C HIS A 207 -1.09 -13.62 -9.37
N HIS A 208 -0.47 -14.75 -9.00
CA HIS A 208 0.97 -14.85 -9.14
C HIS A 208 1.34 -14.23 -10.50
N PRO A 209 2.11 -13.12 -10.58
CA PRO A 209 2.78 -12.82 -11.84
C PRO A 209 3.71 -14.01 -12.19
N ALA A 210 4.22 -14.70 -11.17
CA ALA A 210 5.22 -15.73 -11.32
C ALA A 210 4.71 -17.09 -11.87
N ALA A 211 3.44 -17.27 -12.25
CA ALA A 211 3.02 -18.51 -12.92
C ALA A 211 2.18 -18.29 -14.18
N GLU A 212 1.20 -17.36 -14.15
CA GLU A 212 0.38 -17.05 -15.34
C GLU A 212 0.91 -15.88 -16.19
N SER A 213 1.80 -15.02 -15.64
CA SER A 213 2.36 -13.88 -16.38
C SER A 213 3.78 -14.12 -16.91
N LEU A 214 4.43 -15.23 -16.55
CA LEU A 214 5.73 -15.64 -17.11
C LEU A 214 5.73 -15.85 -18.63
N ARG A 215 4.54 -15.85 -19.27
CA ARG A 215 4.41 -15.96 -20.72
C ARG A 215 3.71 -14.74 -21.26
N ALA A 216 4.34 -14.06 -22.20
CA ALA A 216 3.72 -13.00 -22.98
C ALA A 216 2.50 -13.56 -23.74
N LYS A 217 1.32 -13.01 -23.46
CA LYS A 217 0.05 -13.45 -24.07
C LYS A 217 -0.22 -12.75 -25.40
N HIS A 218 0.30 -11.53 -25.57
CA HIS A 218 0.02 -10.68 -26.71
C HIS A 218 1.20 -10.60 -27.69
N GLY A 219 0.91 -10.75 -28.99
CA GLY A 219 1.87 -10.66 -30.09
C GLY A 219 1.61 -9.46 -31.00
N LEU A 220 2.36 -9.38 -32.10
CA LEU A 220 2.22 -8.28 -33.08
C LEU A 220 0.79 -8.09 -33.63
N ASN A 221 0.00 -9.16 -33.70
CA ASN A 221 -1.37 -9.12 -34.22
C ASN A 221 -2.39 -8.52 -33.22
N ASP A 222 -2.03 -8.43 -31.94
CA ASP A 222 -2.88 -7.82 -30.92
C ASP A 222 -2.78 -6.28 -30.92
N LEU A 223 -1.76 -5.74 -31.58
CA LEU A 223 -1.63 -4.30 -31.90
C LEU A 223 -2.52 -3.96 -33.10
N ARG A 224 -3.79 -3.68 -32.83
CA ARG A 224 -4.83 -3.38 -33.84
C ARG A 224 -4.65 -1.98 -34.45
N GLY A 225 -4.91 -1.86 -35.75
CA GLY A 225 -4.87 -0.60 -36.49
C GLY A 225 -4.17 -0.74 -37.85
N GLU A 226 -4.79 -0.24 -38.91
CA GLU A 226 -4.31 -0.38 -40.29
C GLU A 226 -3.55 0.85 -40.81
N SER A 227 -3.50 1.93 -40.03
CA SER A 227 -2.80 3.16 -40.40
C SER A 227 -1.32 2.90 -40.69
N ALA A 228 -0.75 3.71 -41.59
CA ALA A 228 0.66 3.62 -41.96
C ALA A 228 1.59 3.74 -40.73
N ILE A 229 1.20 4.54 -39.75
CA ILE A 229 1.92 4.72 -38.48
C ILE A 229 1.93 3.41 -37.69
N MET A 230 0.79 2.73 -37.53
CA MET A 230 0.72 1.44 -36.83
C MET A 230 1.48 0.32 -37.57
N GLN A 231 1.47 0.33 -38.90
CA GLN A 231 2.29 -0.58 -39.68
C GLN A 231 3.79 -0.34 -39.46
N ALA A 232 4.22 0.92 -39.42
CA ALA A 232 5.59 1.28 -39.10
C ALA A 232 5.97 0.85 -37.67
N THR A 233 5.11 1.07 -36.68
CA THR A 233 5.33 0.61 -35.29
C THR A 233 5.50 -0.90 -35.23
N ARG A 234 4.66 -1.68 -35.92
CA ARG A 234 4.79 -3.16 -35.99
C ARG A 234 6.10 -3.60 -36.64
N LYS A 235 6.53 -2.94 -37.72
CA LYS A 235 7.83 -3.20 -38.35
C LYS A 235 8.99 -2.89 -37.41
N SER A 236 8.94 -1.77 -36.69
CA SER A 236 9.96 -1.41 -35.69
C SER A 236 10.01 -2.41 -34.54
N ILE A 237 8.87 -2.88 -34.04
CA ILE A 237 8.81 -3.94 -33.02
C ILE A 237 9.47 -5.22 -33.54
N ALA A 238 9.13 -5.67 -34.75
CA ALA A 238 9.74 -6.87 -35.34
C ALA A 238 11.26 -6.74 -35.52
N LEU A 239 11.75 -5.54 -35.85
CA LEU A 239 13.17 -5.25 -35.97
C LEU A 239 13.86 -5.25 -34.59
N PHE A 240 13.30 -4.53 -33.62
CA PHE A 240 13.87 -4.38 -32.28
C PHE A 240 13.84 -5.68 -31.50
N ALA A 241 12.84 -6.55 -31.74
CA ALA A 241 12.73 -7.83 -31.08
C ALA A 241 13.92 -8.76 -31.33
N ARG A 242 14.57 -8.66 -32.50
CA ARG A 242 15.76 -9.45 -32.88
C ARG A 242 17.04 -9.03 -32.16
N SER A 243 17.08 -7.81 -31.63
CA SER A 243 18.21 -7.29 -30.88
C SER A 243 18.09 -7.62 -29.39
N PRO A 244 19.17 -8.00 -28.69
CA PRO A 244 19.18 -8.13 -27.23
C PRO A 244 19.23 -6.78 -26.50
N ALA A 245 19.36 -5.67 -27.23
CA ALA A 245 19.43 -4.33 -26.64
C ALA A 245 18.17 -3.96 -25.85
N THR A 246 18.36 -3.03 -24.92
CA THR A 246 17.28 -2.41 -24.16
C THR A 246 16.37 -1.61 -25.09
N VAL A 247 15.07 -1.62 -24.77
CA VAL A 247 14.06 -0.87 -25.54
C VAL A 247 13.30 0.05 -24.59
N LEU A 248 13.28 1.34 -24.89
CA LEU A 248 12.46 2.33 -24.21
C LEU A 248 11.20 2.60 -25.04
N LEU A 249 10.05 2.29 -24.47
CA LEU A 249 8.72 2.56 -25.00
C LEU A 249 8.21 3.90 -24.48
N GLN A 250 7.97 4.85 -25.37
CA GLN A 250 7.45 6.17 -25.03
C GLN A 250 6.06 6.35 -25.63
N GLY A 251 5.13 6.86 -24.83
CA GLY A 251 3.78 7.16 -25.30
C GLY A 251 2.85 7.46 -24.15
N GLU A 252 1.73 8.10 -24.44
CA GLU A 252 0.72 8.48 -23.45
C GLU A 252 0.16 7.26 -22.70
N THR A 253 -0.44 7.51 -21.53
CA THR A 253 -1.15 6.47 -20.78
C THR A 253 -2.27 5.87 -21.63
N GLY A 254 -2.39 4.54 -21.63
CA GLY A 254 -3.41 3.84 -22.44
C GLY A 254 -3.04 3.55 -23.91
N THR A 255 -1.83 3.90 -24.37
CA THR A 255 -1.37 3.62 -25.76
C THR A 255 -0.95 2.18 -26.05
N GLY A 256 -1.17 1.24 -25.11
CA GLY A 256 -0.82 -0.17 -25.29
C GLY A 256 0.68 -0.48 -25.17
N LYS A 257 1.43 0.28 -24.36
CA LYS A 257 2.86 0.05 -24.10
C LYS A 257 3.16 -1.38 -23.64
N GLU A 258 2.32 -1.93 -22.76
CA GLU A 258 2.43 -3.32 -22.31
C GLU A 258 2.26 -4.33 -23.47
N LEU A 259 1.29 -4.10 -24.37
CA LEU A 259 1.08 -4.97 -25.55
C LEU A 259 2.31 -4.95 -26.46
N ALA A 260 2.93 -3.78 -26.66
CA ALA A 260 4.15 -3.67 -27.44
C ALA A 260 5.35 -4.35 -26.76
N ALA A 261 5.47 -4.27 -25.44
CA ALA A 261 6.51 -4.99 -24.69
C ALA A 261 6.36 -6.51 -24.80
N GLN A 262 5.12 -7.02 -24.68
CA GLN A 262 4.84 -8.44 -24.87
C GLN A 262 5.11 -8.90 -26.31
N ALA A 263 4.76 -8.08 -27.31
CA ALA A 263 5.07 -8.35 -28.71
C ALA A 263 6.59 -8.38 -28.96
N LEU A 264 7.34 -7.42 -28.41
CA LEU A 264 8.81 -7.40 -28.47
C LEU A 264 9.42 -8.68 -27.89
N HIS A 265 8.89 -9.18 -26.78
CA HIS A 265 9.35 -10.43 -26.17
C HIS A 265 9.03 -11.65 -27.03
N ARG A 266 7.78 -11.78 -27.54
CA ARG A 266 7.35 -12.93 -28.36
C ARG A 266 8.08 -13.04 -29.69
N GLU A 267 8.48 -11.92 -30.26
CA GLU A 267 9.23 -11.86 -31.53
C GLU A 267 10.75 -11.99 -31.31
N SER A 268 11.20 -12.13 -30.06
CA SER A 268 12.62 -12.25 -29.72
C SER A 268 13.09 -13.69 -29.64
N THR A 269 14.42 -13.87 -29.58
CA THR A 269 15.04 -15.18 -29.30
C THR A 269 14.71 -15.73 -27.91
N ARG A 270 14.16 -14.88 -27.02
CA ARG A 270 13.76 -15.23 -25.64
C ARG A 270 12.26 -15.49 -25.49
N ALA A 271 11.50 -15.62 -26.58
CA ALA A 271 10.04 -15.79 -26.56
C ALA A 271 9.50 -16.98 -25.74
N ARG A 272 10.33 -18.00 -25.49
CA ARG A 272 9.99 -19.17 -24.66
C ARG A 272 10.44 -19.05 -23.20
N GLN A 273 11.16 -17.98 -22.88
CA GLN A 273 11.70 -17.70 -21.56
C GLN A 273 10.72 -16.83 -20.76
N PRO A 274 10.93 -16.65 -19.45
CA PRO A 274 10.09 -15.79 -18.63
C PRO A 274 9.94 -14.37 -19.18
N PHE A 275 8.71 -13.88 -19.19
CA PHE A 275 8.40 -12.46 -19.29
C PHE A 275 7.87 -11.99 -17.93
N VAL A 276 8.51 -11.00 -17.31
CA VAL A 276 8.11 -10.49 -15.99
C VAL A 276 7.80 -9.00 -16.14
N ALA A 277 6.57 -8.59 -15.82
CA ALA A 277 6.14 -7.20 -15.88
C ALA A 277 6.01 -6.60 -14.48
N VAL A 278 6.51 -5.38 -14.31
CA VAL A 278 6.48 -4.63 -13.05
C VAL A 278 6.07 -3.18 -13.35
N ASN A 279 5.07 -2.68 -12.64
CA ASN A 279 4.71 -1.27 -12.66
C ASN A 279 5.42 -0.56 -11.51
N CYS A 280 6.30 0.39 -11.83
CA CYS A 280 7.12 1.09 -10.84
C CYS A 280 6.36 2.19 -10.08
N GLY A 281 5.23 2.67 -10.60
CA GLY A 281 4.39 3.70 -9.98
C GLY A 281 3.28 3.16 -9.07
N ALA A 282 2.94 1.87 -9.19
CA ALA A 282 1.82 1.27 -8.46
C ALA A 282 2.18 0.69 -7.07
N ILE A 283 3.47 0.57 -6.74
CA ILE A 283 3.97 -0.14 -5.55
C ILE A 283 4.78 0.83 -4.69
N ALA A 284 4.61 0.76 -3.36
CA ALA A 284 5.42 1.54 -2.42
C ALA A 284 6.92 1.20 -2.54
N GLU A 285 7.80 2.19 -2.37
CA GLU A 285 9.26 2.06 -2.60
C GLU A 285 9.89 0.85 -1.88
N SER A 286 9.60 0.67 -0.59
CA SER A 286 10.16 -0.43 0.21
C SER A 286 9.73 -1.81 -0.30
N LEU A 287 8.49 -1.93 -0.77
CA LEU A 287 7.97 -3.17 -1.34
C LEU A 287 8.57 -3.40 -2.73
N LEU A 288 8.64 -2.36 -3.57
CA LEU A 288 9.23 -2.42 -4.91
C LEU A 288 10.69 -2.90 -4.88
N GLU A 289 11.47 -2.42 -3.91
CA GLU A 289 12.85 -2.87 -3.72
C GLU A 289 12.92 -4.38 -3.43
N SER A 290 12.13 -4.83 -2.47
CA SER A 290 12.10 -6.23 -2.03
C SER A 290 11.58 -7.18 -3.11
N GLU A 291 10.64 -6.74 -3.95
CA GLU A 291 10.10 -7.51 -5.07
C GLU A 291 11.12 -7.59 -6.21
N LEU A 292 11.73 -6.47 -6.63
CA LEU A 292 12.67 -6.46 -7.75
C LEU A 292 13.93 -7.27 -7.46
N PHE A 293 14.55 -7.04 -6.30
CA PHE A 293 15.88 -7.56 -5.98
C PHE A 293 15.86 -8.76 -5.02
N GLY A 294 14.72 -9.04 -4.38
CA GLY A 294 14.63 -10.07 -3.36
C GLY A 294 15.28 -9.63 -2.06
N TYR A 295 15.18 -10.48 -1.04
CA TYR A 295 15.79 -10.26 0.27
C TYR A 295 16.30 -11.56 0.87
N GLU A 296 17.36 -11.45 1.67
CA GLU A 296 17.81 -12.57 2.50
C GLU A 296 17.00 -12.66 3.81
N GLU A 297 17.01 -13.85 4.41
CA GLU A 297 16.44 -14.04 5.73
C GLU A 297 17.11 -13.10 6.74
N GLY A 298 16.30 -12.37 7.51
CA GLY A 298 16.82 -11.41 8.48
C GLY A 298 17.19 -10.04 7.91
N ALA A 299 16.96 -9.77 6.61
CA ALA A 299 17.28 -8.48 5.99
C ALA A 299 16.53 -7.29 6.61
N PHE A 300 15.30 -7.51 7.10
CA PHE A 300 14.50 -6.54 7.85
C PHE A 300 13.50 -7.28 8.76
N THR A 301 12.92 -6.55 9.72
CA THR A 301 11.90 -7.06 10.64
C THR A 301 10.65 -7.49 9.86
N GLY A 302 10.39 -8.80 9.75
CA GLY A 302 9.28 -9.36 8.96
C GLY A 302 9.68 -10.10 7.67
N SER A 303 10.98 -10.23 7.38
CA SER A 303 11.47 -11.10 6.30
C SER A 303 11.06 -12.57 6.53
N LYS A 304 10.52 -13.22 5.50
CA LYS A 304 10.16 -14.64 5.55
C LYS A 304 11.41 -15.50 5.79
N ARG A 305 11.27 -16.55 6.61
CA ARG A 305 12.29 -17.61 6.77
C ARG A 305 12.61 -18.23 5.40
N GLY A 306 13.88 -18.33 5.04
CA GLY A 306 14.35 -18.75 3.70
C GLY A 306 14.56 -17.61 2.69
N GLY A 307 14.23 -16.37 3.02
CA GLY A 307 14.35 -15.21 2.12
C GLY A 307 13.35 -15.23 0.96
N HIS A 308 13.49 -14.29 0.04
CA HIS A 308 12.67 -14.18 -1.17
C HIS A 308 13.56 -13.89 -2.39
N ALA A 309 13.41 -14.67 -3.45
CA ALA A 309 14.09 -14.42 -4.73
C ALA A 309 13.45 -13.22 -5.45
N GLY A 310 14.26 -12.31 -5.96
CA GLY A 310 13.74 -11.13 -6.67
C GLY A 310 13.17 -11.45 -8.05
N LEU A 311 12.37 -10.54 -8.59
CA LEU A 311 11.82 -10.63 -9.94
C LEU A 311 12.92 -10.69 -11.02
N PHE A 312 14.08 -10.06 -10.79
CA PHE A 312 15.24 -10.20 -11.67
C PHE A 312 15.81 -11.62 -11.68
N GLU A 313 15.76 -12.35 -10.57
CA GLU A 313 16.16 -13.76 -10.50
C GLU A 313 15.16 -14.65 -11.24
N ILE A 314 13.86 -14.40 -11.01
CA ILE A 314 12.76 -15.13 -11.67
C ILE A 314 12.80 -14.92 -13.20
N ALA A 315 13.18 -13.72 -13.64
CA ALA A 315 13.29 -13.36 -15.04
C ALA A 315 14.61 -13.84 -15.70
N HIS A 316 15.46 -14.60 -15.01
CA HIS A 316 16.74 -15.05 -15.55
C HIS A 316 16.57 -15.77 -16.90
N ARG A 317 17.39 -15.40 -17.89
CA ARG A 317 17.33 -15.75 -19.33
C ARG A 317 16.12 -15.20 -20.09
N GLY A 318 15.25 -14.47 -19.42
CA GLY A 318 14.01 -13.92 -19.93
C GLY A 318 14.05 -12.43 -20.21
N THR A 319 12.92 -11.77 -19.98
CA THR A 319 12.73 -10.34 -20.18
C THR A 319 11.99 -9.73 -19.00
N VAL A 320 12.49 -8.60 -18.52
CA VAL A 320 11.84 -7.76 -17.52
C VAL A 320 11.26 -6.53 -18.23
N PHE A 321 9.96 -6.32 -18.05
CA PHE A 321 9.25 -5.14 -18.48
C PHE A 321 9.02 -4.21 -17.28
N LEU A 322 9.55 -3.00 -17.36
CA LEU A 322 9.43 -1.97 -16.34
C LEU A 322 8.49 -0.86 -16.85
N ASP A 323 7.23 -0.89 -16.42
CA ASP A 323 6.29 0.19 -16.73
C ASP A 323 6.47 1.35 -15.74
N GLU A 324 6.16 2.55 -16.24
CA GLU A 324 6.33 3.82 -15.52
C GLU A 324 7.73 4.02 -14.91
N ILE A 325 8.78 3.70 -15.68
CA ILE A 325 10.17 3.79 -15.21
C ILE A 325 10.54 5.20 -14.72
N GLY A 326 9.85 6.24 -15.19
CA GLY A 326 10.05 7.62 -14.76
C GLY A 326 9.65 7.92 -13.31
N GLU A 327 8.86 7.04 -12.69
CA GLU A 327 8.45 7.14 -11.28
C GLU A 327 9.33 6.31 -10.34
N MET A 328 10.36 5.62 -10.87
CA MET A 328 11.28 4.83 -10.05
C MET A 328 12.14 5.72 -9.13
N PRO A 329 12.23 5.44 -7.81
CA PRO A 329 13.10 6.17 -6.89
C PRO A 329 14.58 6.12 -7.28
N LEU A 330 15.32 7.22 -7.01
CA LEU A 330 16.76 7.36 -7.35
C LEU A 330 17.65 6.26 -6.75
N THR A 331 17.28 5.76 -5.57
CA THR A 331 17.93 4.64 -4.87
C THR A 331 17.89 3.38 -5.72
N LEU A 332 16.71 3.02 -6.24
CA LEU A 332 16.50 1.84 -7.09
C LEU A 332 17.09 2.02 -8.49
N GLN A 333 17.09 3.25 -9.03
CA GLN A 333 17.75 3.56 -10.30
C GLN A 333 19.24 3.18 -10.28
N THR A 334 19.92 3.41 -9.16
CA THR A 334 21.34 3.07 -8.99
C THR A 334 21.57 1.55 -9.02
N ARG A 335 20.65 0.76 -8.44
CA ARG A 335 20.73 -0.69 -8.48
C ARG A 335 20.37 -1.25 -9.86
N LEU A 336 19.35 -0.70 -10.51
CA LEU A 336 19.01 -1.07 -11.89
C LEU A 336 20.16 -0.82 -12.86
N LEU A 337 20.91 0.27 -12.67
CA LEU A 337 22.12 0.53 -13.44
C LEU A 337 23.13 -0.61 -13.27
N ARG A 338 23.40 -1.09 -12.05
CA ARG A 338 24.28 -2.26 -11.84
C ARG A 338 23.79 -3.51 -12.55
N VAL A 339 22.48 -3.77 -12.56
CA VAL A 339 21.90 -4.90 -13.33
C VAL A 339 22.20 -4.77 -14.82
N LEU A 340 22.12 -3.55 -15.37
CA LEU A 340 22.40 -3.29 -16.79
C LEU A 340 23.89 -3.38 -17.14
N GLU A 341 24.77 -3.01 -16.21
CA GLU A 341 26.22 -2.91 -16.45
C GLU A 341 26.96 -4.20 -16.08
N GLU A 342 26.76 -4.66 -14.85
CA GLU A 342 27.47 -5.79 -14.24
C GLU A 342 26.75 -7.12 -14.48
N ARG A 343 25.46 -7.07 -14.85
CA ARG A 343 24.59 -8.26 -15.00
C ARG A 343 24.52 -9.09 -13.71
N GLU A 344 24.53 -8.40 -12.59
CA GLU A 344 24.45 -8.99 -11.25
C GLU A 344 23.43 -8.22 -10.41
N ILE A 345 22.82 -8.90 -9.46
CA ILE A 345 21.97 -8.30 -8.43
C ILE A 345 22.48 -8.68 -7.04
N ASN A 346 22.18 -7.83 -6.06
CA ASN A 346 22.34 -8.14 -4.65
C ASN A 346 20.96 -8.13 -4.01
N ARG A 347 20.64 -9.17 -3.23
CA ARG A 347 19.43 -9.20 -2.41
C ARG A 347 19.52 -8.13 -1.32
N VAL A 348 18.38 -7.61 -0.90
CA VAL A 348 18.32 -6.72 0.27
C VAL A 348 18.87 -7.49 1.49
N GLY A 349 19.81 -6.88 2.21
CA GLY A 349 20.51 -7.49 3.35
C GLY A 349 21.69 -8.40 2.98
N SER A 350 21.90 -8.69 1.68
CA SER A 350 23.02 -9.50 1.19
C SER A 350 24.05 -8.65 0.46
N MET A 351 25.33 -8.99 0.64
CA MET A 351 26.41 -8.46 -0.20
C MET A 351 26.85 -9.44 -1.29
N ARG A 352 26.19 -10.59 -1.40
CA ARG A 352 26.57 -11.62 -2.38
C ARG A 352 25.97 -11.29 -3.76
N PRO A 353 26.80 -11.07 -4.79
CA PRO A 353 26.28 -10.87 -6.13
C PRO A 353 25.72 -12.18 -6.71
N ILE A 354 24.59 -12.04 -7.38
CA ILE A 354 23.91 -13.12 -8.11
C ILE A 354 23.89 -12.74 -9.59
N PRO A 355 24.53 -13.51 -10.48
CA PRO A 355 24.55 -13.21 -11.91
C PRO A 355 23.17 -13.44 -12.54
N VAL A 356 22.70 -12.46 -13.31
CA VAL A 356 21.41 -12.46 -14.00
C VAL A 356 21.58 -12.12 -15.48
N ASP A 357 21.00 -12.93 -16.37
CA ASP A 357 20.90 -12.61 -17.80
C ASP A 357 19.47 -12.20 -18.13
N VAL A 358 19.18 -10.90 -18.14
CA VAL A 358 17.83 -10.38 -18.40
C VAL A 358 17.85 -9.42 -19.57
N ARG A 359 16.80 -9.44 -20.40
CA ARG A 359 16.54 -8.35 -21.35
C ARG A 359 15.66 -7.34 -20.65
N ILE A 360 15.95 -6.04 -20.77
CA ILE A 360 15.13 -4.99 -20.16
C ILE A 360 14.35 -4.25 -21.24
N ILE A 361 13.04 -4.15 -21.07
CA ILE A 361 12.14 -3.28 -21.82
C ILE A 361 11.56 -2.31 -20.80
N SER A 362 11.66 -1.00 -21.04
CA SER A 362 11.09 0.01 -20.15
C SER A 362 10.01 0.80 -20.86
N ALA A 363 9.04 1.31 -20.10
CA ALA A 363 7.95 2.13 -20.60
C ALA A 363 7.76 3.37 -19.72
N THR A 364 7.40 4.48 -20.35
CA THR A 364 7.09 5.74 -19.65
C THR A 364 6.15 6.60 -20.48
N HIS A 365 5.32 7.37 -19.78
CA HIS A 365 4.54 8.48 -20.34
C HIS A 365 5.22 9.84 -20.12
N CYS A 366 6.21 9.91 -19.23
CA CYS A 366 6.95 11.11 -18.89
C CYS A 366 8.12 11.36 -19.85
N ASP A 367 8.45 12.63 -20.08
CA ASP A 367 9.71 13.01 -20.72
C ASP A 367 10.90 12.80 -19.77
N LEU A 368 11.65 11.72 -20.00
CA LEU A 368 12.83 11.38 -19.20
C LEU A 368 13.95 12.41 -19.36
N GLU A 369 14.06 13.09 -20.50
CA GLU A 369 15.12 14.10 -20.69
C GLU A 369 14.90 15.30 -19.77
N SER A 370 13.65 15.72 -19.61
CA SER A 370 13.27 16.75 -18.64
C SER A 370 13.47 16.27 -17.20
N ARG A 371 13.07 15.03 -16.86
CA ARG A 371 13.30 14.44 -15.52
C ARG A 371 14.79 14.34 -15.17
N VAL A 372 15.66 14.11 -16.15
CA VAL A 372 17.12 14.14 -15.96
C VAL A 372 17.60 15.56 -15.63
N LYS A 373 17.12 16.58 -16.35
CA LYS A 373 17.47 17.99 -16.06
C LYS A 373 16.99 18.44 -14.67
N GLU A 374 15.86 17.91 -14.20
CA GLU A 374 15.31 18.15 -12.87
C GLU A 374 16.02 17.36 -11.75
N GLY A 375 16.97 16.48 -12.08
CA GLY A 375 17.65 15.62 -11.10
C GLY A 375 16.79 14.49 -10.52
N LYS A 376 15.60 14.25 -11.09
CA LYS A 376 14.67 13.18 -10.68
C LYS A 376 14.97 11.84 -11.35
N PHE A 377 15.77 11.84 -12.41
CA PHE A 377 16.20 10.64 -13.11
C PHE A 377 17.69 10.72 -13.44
N ARG A 378 18.42 9.61 -13.29
CA ARG A 378 19.85 9.61 -13.55
C ARG A 378 20.15 9.56 -15.06
N ALA A 379 21.07 10.42 -15.49
CA ALA A 379 21.45 10.51 -16.90
C ALA A 379 22.09 9.20 -17.42
N ASP A 380 22.95 8.58 -16.62
CA ASP A 380 23.63 7.32 -16.95
C ASP A 380 22.64 6.17 -17.24
N LEU A 381 21.64 6.01 -16.38
CA LEU A 381 20.56 5.04 -16.55
C LEU A 381 19.72 5.34 -17.80
N TYR A 382 19.41 6.62 -18.06
CA TYR A 382 18.65 7.03 -19.23
C TYR A 382 19.32 6.57 -20.54
N PHE A 383 20.62 6.85 -20.71
CA PHE A 383 21.34 6.46 -21.93
C PHE A 383 21.46 4.94 -22.09
N ARG A 384 21.55 4.19 -20.98
CA ARG A 384 21.57 2.71 -20.98
C ARG A 384 20.20 2.10 -21.31
N LEU A 385 19.10 2.73 -20.90
CA LEU A 385 17.74 2.25 -21.20
C LEU A 385 17.29 2.64 -22.61
N ALA A 386 17.66 3.82 -23.08
CA ALA A 386 17.17 4.42 -24.32
C ALA A 386 18.03 4.07 -25.56
N VAL A 387 18.59 2.85 -25.60
CA VAL A 387 19.41 2.37 -26.74
C VAL A 387 18.55 2.21 -27.99
N LEU A 388 17.41 1.52 -27.87
CA LEU A 388 16.38 1.49 -28.89
C LEU A 388 15.16 2.24 -28.37
N ARG A 389 14.70 3.25 -29.10
CA ARG A 389 13.54 4.07 -28.72
C ARG A 389 12.37 3.74 -29.63
N LEU A 390 11.23 3.38 -29.04
CA LEU A 390 9.99 3.16 -29.78
C LEU A 390 8.93 4.11 -29.25
N HIS A 391 8.51 5.05 -30.09
CA HIS A 391 7.38 5.92 -29.80
C HIS A 391 6.08 5.24 -30.23
N LEU A 392 5.14 5.07 -29.31
CA LEU A 392 3.80 4.58 -29.59
C LEU A 392 2.87 5.75 -29.91
N PRO A 393 2.09 5.67 -31.01
CA PRO A 393 1.14 6.71 -31.35
C PRO A 393 0.00 6.78 -30.31
N PRO A 394 -0.52 7.98 -29.99
CA PRO A 394 -1.71 8.10 -29.16
C PRO A 394 -2.93 7.46 -29.84
N CYS A 395 -3.86 6.89 -29.07
CA CYS A 395 -5.08 6.28 -29.64
C CYS A 395 -5.89 7.28 -30.49
N VAL A 396 -5.80 8.57 -30.19
CA VAL A 396 -6.51 9.65 -30.91
C VAL A 396 -5.95 9.87 -32.33
N SER A 397 -4.64 9.70 -32.57
CA SER A 397 -4.05 9.90 -33.91
C SER A 397 -4.33 8.73 -34.87
N VAL A 398 -4.79 7.59 -34.35
CA VAL A 398 -5.20 6.43 -35.13
C VAL A 398 -6.66 6.56 -35.59
N LEU A 399 -7.50 7.32 -34.88
CA LEU A 399 -8.90 7.57 -35.24
C LEU A 399 -9.05 8.47 -36.48
N THR A 400 -8.14 9.43 -36.68
CA THR A 400 -8.16 10.31 -37.85
C THR A 400 -7.87 9.60 -39.17
N THR A 401 -7.24 8.42 -39.13
CA THR A 401 -7.02 7.58 -40.32
C THR A 401 -7.99 6.40 -40.44
N CYS A 402 -8.73 6.05 -39.38
CA CYS A 402 -9.73 4.97 -39.40
C CYS A 402 -11.15 5.43 -39.77
N CYS A 403 -11.42 6.73 -39.88
CA CYS A 403 -12.65 7.25 -40.48
C CYS A 403 -12.35 7.81 -41.88
N PRO A 404 -12.52 7.03 -42.97
CA PRO A 404 -12.82 7.65 -44.24
C PRO A 404 -14.16 8.40 -44.08
N SER A 405 -14.11 9.69 -44.37
CA SER A 405 -15.24 10.61 -44.44
C SER A 405 -16.55 9.96 -44.89
N GLN A 406 -17.49 9.77 -43.96
CA GLN A 406 -18.91 9.63 -44.29
C GLN A 406 -19.79 10.75 -43.72
N TYR A 407 -19.22 11.76 -43.07
CA TYR A 407 -19.98 12.96 -42.72
C TYR A 407 -19.25 14.19 -43.23
N GLY A 408 -19.93 14.85 -44.16
CA GLY A 408 -19.46 16.01 -44.90
C GLY A 408 -19.08 17.17 -43.98
N ALA A 409 -18.12 17.93 -44.47
CA ALA A 409 -17.77 19.23 -43.97
C ALA A 409 -19.00 20.13 -43.85
N SER A 410 -19.19 20.76 -42.70
CA SER A 410 -19.64 22.15 -42.63
C SER A 410 -19.24 22.78 -41.29
N SER A 411 -18.44 23.83 -41.44
CA SER A 411 -18.31 25.01 -40.57
C SER A 411 -17.94 24.82 -39.09
N MET A 412 -16.66 25.11 -38.84
CA MET A 412 -16.11 25.73 -37.64
C MET A 412 -17.05 26.76 -36.98
N HIS A 413 -17.28 26.63 -35.67
CA HIS A 413 -17.25 27.77 -34.74
C HIS A 413 -16.83 27.29 -33.35
N TRP A 414 -15.77 27.92 -32.85
CA TRP A 414 -15.28 27.85 -31.48
C TRP A 414 -16.24 28.57 -30.53
N LEU A 415 -16.45 28.04 -29.31
CA LEU A 415 -16.55 28.74 -28.00
C LEU A 415 -17.01 27.75 -26.87
N PRO A 416 -16.86 28.10 -25.57
CA PRO A 416 -16.28 27.21 -24.56
C PRO A 416 -17.24 26.80 -23.41
N TRP A 417 -16.85 25.73 -22.71
CA TRP A 417 -17.04 25.41 -21.28
C TRP A 417 -18.18 26.12 -20.49
N VAL A 418 -19.18 25.35 -20.03
CA VAL A 418 -19.91 25.48 -18.73
C VAL A 418 -20.48 24.08 -18.33
N PRO A 419 -20.58 23.71 -17.03
CA PRO A 419 -20.82 22.34 -16.54
C PRO A 419 -22.30 22.05 -16.19
N ASP A 420 -22.52 20.82 -15.70
CA ASP A 420 -23.74 20.22 -15.13
C ASP A 420 -24.80 19.67 -16.10
N HIS A 421 -24.88 18.34 -16.16
CA HIS A 421 -26.03 17.53 -15.69
C HIS A 421 -25.89 16.08 -16.17
N THR A 422 -25.88 15.13 -15.22
CA THR A 422 -26.36 13.75 -15.45
C THR A 422 -27.87 13.81 -15.78
N PRO A 423 -28.44 12.91 -16.62
CA PRO A 423 -28.55 11.49 -16.26
C PRO A 423 -28.55 10.45 -17.40
N THR A 424 -28.25 9.20 -17.02
CA THR A 424 -28.74 7.90 -17.55
C THR A 424 -29.04 7.71 -19.05
N CYS A 425 -28.36 6.74 -19.68
CA CYS A 425 -28.95 5.71 -20.55
C CYS A 425 -27.93 4.58 -20.76
N MET A 426 -27.99 3.47 -20.01
CA MET A 426 -28.57 2.18 -20.43
C MET A 426 -28.53 1.85 -21.93
N GLN A 427 -27.86 0.73 -22.22
CA GLN A 427 -28.18 -0.29 -23.23
C GLN A 427 -28.13 0.07 -24.73
N LYS A 428 -27.12 -0.46 -25.42
CA LYS A 428 -27.28 -1.64 -26.27
C LYS A 428 -25.96 -2.37 -26.48
#